data_AF-A0A7J2Y348-F1
#
_entry.id   AF-A0A7J2Y348-F1
#
_cell.length_a   1.000
_cell.length_b   1.000
_cell.length_c   1.000
_cell.angle_alpha   90.00
_cell.angle_beta   90.00
_cell.angle_gamma   90.00
#
_symmetry.space_group_name_H-M   'P 1'
#
loop_
_entity.id
_entity.type
_entity.pdbx_description
1 polymer ?
#
loop_
_entity_poly.entity_id
_entity_poly.type
_entity_poly.pdbx_seq_one_letter_code
_entity_poly.pdbx_strand_id
1 'polypeptide(L)'
;MDPRGSRSLTGLLEDLHRIETLAATLSSPFQRVDPGETVTLFQCPACGRFVSEQATTCACGVQFADAPDMFPCPECDSLVPGADGLCRVCGTRILDSGARVAYGCPRCGAQVEANAVRCDCGVWFED
;
A
#
# COMPACT_ATOMS: atom_id res chain seq x y z
N MET A 1 19.87 1.95 -62.84
CA MET A 1 19.09 1.30 -61.78
C MET A 1 20.05 0.78 -60.72
N ASP A 2 20.09 1.42 -59.55
CA ASP A 2 20.84 1.00 -58.36
C ASP A 2 19.89 0.19 -57.45
N PRO A 3 20.23 -1.02 -56.95
CA PRO A 3 19.28 -1.93 -56.33
C PRO A 3 19.06 -1.67 -54.83
N ARG A 4 19.52 -0.54 -54.29
CA ARG A 4 19.25 -0.12 -52.91
C ARG A 4 18.61 1.25 -52.94
N GLY A 5 17.28 1.26 -52.89
CA GLY A 5 16.46 2.47 -52.94
C GLY A 5 16.93 3.49 -51.91
N SER A 6 17.65 4.50 -52.40
CA SER A 6 18.08 5.65 -51.62
C SER A 6 16.87 6.53 -51.34
N ARG A 7 16.14 6.22 -50.27
CA ARG A 7 15.18 7.17 -49.69
C ARG A 7 15.93 8.46 -49.34
N SER A 8 15.34 9.61 -49.66
CA SER A 8 15.94 10.91 -49.34
C SER A 8 16.01 11.09 -47.82
N LEU A 9 17.01 11.85 -47.34
CA LEU A 9 17.08 12.24 -45.93
C LEU A 9 15.80 12.93 -45.46
N THR A 10 15.19 13.72 -46.34
CA THR A 10 13.90 14.35 -46.10
C THR A 10 12.78 13.34 -45.88
N GLY A 11 12.70 12.27 -46.67
CA GLY A 11 11.70 11.22 -46.47
C GLY A 11 11.91 10.46 -45.16
N LEU A 12 13.17 10.22 -44.78
CA LEU A 12 13.51 9.64 -43.48
C LEU A 12 13.10 10.52 -42.29
N LEU A 13 13.29 11.83 -42.39
CA LEU A 13 12.89 12.78 -41.34
C LEU A 13 11.37 12.87 -41.23
N GLU A 14 10.66 12.83 -42.35
CA GLU A 14 9.20 12.85 -42.38
C GLU A 14 8.59 11.58 -41.77
N ASP A 15 9.20 10.42 -42.03
CA ASP A 15 8.82 9.15 -41.40
C ASP A 15 9.05 9.16 -39.89
N LEU A 16 10.18 9.70 -39.41
CA LEU A 16 10.47 9.83 -37.98
C LEU A 16 9.47 10.76 -37.27
N HIS A 17 9.14 11.90 -37.89
CA HIS A 17 8.16 12.83 -37.34
C HIS A 17 6.75 12.21 -37.27
N ARG A 18 6.39 11.38 -38.25
CA ARG A 18 5.13 10.61 -38.22
C ARG A 18 5.09 9.62 -37.05
N ILE A 19 6.21 8.97 -36.72
CA ILE A 19 6.27 8.04 -35.59
C ILE A 19 6.13 8.78 -34.27
N GLU A 20 6.82 9.91 -34.10
CA GLU A 20 6.73 10.73 -32.88
C GLU A 20 5.32 11.28 -32.63
N THR A 21 4.65 11.74 -33.69
CA THR A 21 3.26 12.23 -33.60
C THR A 21 2.28 11.11 -33.27
N LEU A 22 2.44 9.91 -33.83
CA LEU A 22 1.65 8.74 -33.45
C LEU A 22 1.93 8.31 -32.00
N ALA A 23 3.18 8.34 -31.55
CA ALA A 23 3.53 8.04 -30.17
C ALA A 23 2.92 9.06 -29.18
N ALA A 24 2.83 10.34 -29.58
CA ALA A 24 2.19 11.39 -28.80
C ALA A 24 0.66 11.22 -28.71
N THR A 25 -0.02 10.83 -29.80
CA THR A 25 -1.47 10.56 -29.77
C THR A 25 -1.81 9.25 -29.08
N LEU A 26 -0.90 8.27 -29.13
CA LEU A 26 -1.00 7.02 -28.40
C LEU A 26 -0.61 7.15 -26.93
N SER A 27 -0.41 8.38 -26.41
CA SER A 27 -0.22 8.74 -24.99
C SER A 27 -0.54 7.55 -24.10
N SER A 28 0.49 6.75 -23.91
CA SER A 28 0.36 5.41 -23.35
C SER A 28 -0.18 5.57 -21.93
N PRO A 29 -1.12 4.74 -21.46
CA PRO A 29 -1.40 4.68 -20.03
C PRO A 29 -0.16 4.28 -19.22
N PHE A 30 0.90 3.80 -19.88
CA PHE A 30 2.23 3.69 -19.29
C PHE A 30 2.91 5.06 -19.27
N GLN A 31 2.53 5.83 -18.25
CA GLN A 31 3.29 6.97 -17.73
C GLN A 31 4.78 6.63 -17.71
N ARG A 32 5.61 7.60 -18.11
CA ARG A 32 7.06 7.54 -17.89
C ARG A 32 7.28 7.41 -16.39
N VAL A 33 7.68 6.22 -15.95
CA VAL A 33 8.09 5.97 -14.56
C VAL A 33 9.33 6.83 -14.32
N ASP A 34 9.29 7.67 -13.28
CA ASP A 34 10.47 8.40 -12.86
C ASP A 34 11.59 7.39 -12.56
N PRO A 35 12.83 7.59 -13.06
CA PRO A 35 13.92 6.61 -12.97
C PRO A 35 14.47 6.35 -11.55
N GLY A 36 13.68 6.65 -10.50
CA GLY A 36 13.96 6.34 -9.10
C GLY A 36 12.80 5.67 -8.35
N GLU A 37 11.65 5.44 -8.98
CA GLU A 37 10.50 4.79 -8.33
C GLU A 37 10.52 3.28 -8.58
N THR A 38 10.83 2.51 -7.54
CA THR A 38 10.75 1.05 -7.59
C THR A 38 9.29 0.63 -7.49
N VAL A 39 8.71 0.18 -8.60
CA VAL A 39 7.34 -0.36 -8.61
C VAL A 39 7.37 -1.85 -8.30
N THR A 40 6.80 -2.24 -7.16
CA THR A 40 6.61 -3.64 -6.81
C THR A 40 5.41 -4.21 -7.56
N LEU A 41 5.62 -5.33 -8.27
CA LEU A 41 4.60 -6.03 -9.02
C LEU A 41 4.40 -7.43 -8.46
N PHE A 42 3.14 -7.83 -8.29
CA PHE A 42 2.75 -9.16 -7.83
C PHE A 42 2.16 -9.96 -8.99
N GLN A 43 2.33 -11.27 -8.97
CA GLN A 43 1.74 -12.15 -9.96
C GLN A 43 0.35 -12.63 -9.51
N CYS A 44 -0.66 -12.44 -10.34
CA CYS A 44 -2.00 -12.97 -10.12
C CYS A 44 -1.97 -14.51 -10.10
N PRO A 45 -2.41 -15.17 -9.01
CA PRO A 45 -2.37 -16.62 -8.90
C PRO A 45 -3.37 -17.33 -9.83
N ALA A 46 -4.42 -16.63 -10.27
CA ALA A 46 -5.45 -17.20 -11.15
C ALA A 46 -5.04 -17.23 -12.63
N CYS A 47 -4.30 -16.23 -13.11
CA CYS A 47 -3.99 -16.09 -14.54
C CYS A 47 -2.54 -15.71 -14.87
N GLY A 48 -1.68 -15.50 -13.87
CA GLY A 48 -0.26 -15.21 -14.05
C GLY A 48 0.08 -13.79 -14.51
N ARG A 49 -0.91 -12.89 -14.68
CA ARG A 49 -0.66 -11.48 -15.01
C ARG A 49 -0.07 -10.72 -13.83
N PHE A 50 0.80 -9.77 -14.13
CA PHE A 50 1.32 -8.85 -13.12
C PHE A 50 0.27 -7.78 -12.76
N VAL A 51 0.18 -7.47 -11.47
CA VAL A 51 -0.68 -6.44 -10.90
C VAL A 51 0.15 -5.57 -9.95
N SER A 52 -0.25 -4.31 -9.74
CA SER A 52 0.38 -3.45 -8.74
C SER A 52 0.02 -3.90 -7.33
N GLU A 53 0.82 -3.49 -6.35
CA GLU A 53 0.56 -3.72 -4.93
C GLU A 53 -0.83 -3.22 -4.48
N GLN A 54 -1.31 -2.13 -5.06
CA GLN A 54 -2.60 -1.51 -4.72
C GLN A 54 -3.79 -2.10 -5.49
N ALA A 55 -3.57 -3.12 -6.34
CA ALA A 55 -4.64 -3.70 -7.13
C ALA A 55 -5.59 -4.51 -6.24
N THR A 56 -6.87 -4.14 -6.21
CA THR A 56 -7.94 -4.90 -5.55
C THR A 56 -8.60 -5.92 -6.47
N THR A 57 -8.37 -5.82 -7.78
CA THR A 57 -8.89 -6.74 -8.79
C THR A 57 -7.89 -6.94 -9.93
N CYS A 58 -7.93 -8.12 -10.54
CA CYS A 58 -7.22 -8.38 -11.79
C CYS A 58 -8.19 -8.26 -12.98
N ALA A 59 -7.66 -7.88 -14.15
CA ALA A 59 -8.43 -7.86 -15.41
C ALA A 59 -9.01 -9.23 -15.82
N CYS A 60 -8.54 -10.34 -15.22
CA CYS A 60 -9.15 -11.66 -15.41
C CYS A 60 -10.44 -11.89 -14.58
N GLY A 61 -10.80 -10.96 -13.71
CA GLY A 61 -12.00 -11.02 -12.87
C GLY A 61 -11.78 -11.53 -11.45
N VAL A 62 -10.56 -11.95 -11.06
CA VAL A 62 -10.28 -12.29 -9.66
C VAL A 62 -10.22 -11.02 -8.81
N GLN A 63 -10.87 -11.07 -7.65
CA GLN A 63 -10.82 -10.03 -6.63
C GLN A 63 -9.78 -10.44 -5.59
N PHE A 64 -8.88 -9.52 -5.24
CA PHE A 64 -7.94 -9.73 -4.15
C PHE A 64 -8.61 -9.27 -2.87
N ALA A 65 -8.64 -10.14 -1.86
CA ALA A 65 -9.05 -9.74 -0.53
C ALA A 65 -7.93 -8.93 0.10
N ASP A 66 -8.27 -7.87 0.82
CA ASP A 66 -7.33 -7.26 1.76
C ASP A 66 -6.89 -8.37 2.72
N ALA A 67 -5.57 -8.54 2.88
CA ALA A 67 -5.07 -9.43 3.91
C ALA A 67 -5.60 -8.87 5.24
N PRO A 68 -6.42 -9.62 6.00
CA PRO A 68 -6.89 -9.11 7.28
C PRO A 68 -5.66 -8.86 8.14
N ASP A 69 -5.62 -7.73 8.85
CA ASP A 69 -4.55 -7.47 9.80
C ASP A 69 -4.49 -8.65 10.78
N MET A 70 -3.39 -9.40 10.74
CA MET A 70 -3.15 -10.54 11.63
C MET A 70 -2.13 -10.13 12.68
N PHE A 71 -2.42 -10.41 13.94
CA PHE A 71 -1.52 -10.12 15.05
C PHE A 71 -1.18 -11.42 15.81
N PRO A 72 0.06 -11.55 16.34
CA PRO A 72 0.42 -12.69 17.16
C PRO A 72 -0.32 -12.65 18.51
N CYS A 73 -0.86 -13.78 18.93
CA CYS A 73 -1.48 -13.92 20.25
C CYS A 73 -0.41 -13.83 21.35
N PRO A 74 -0.56 -12.97 22.37
CA PRO A 74 0.45 -12.81 23.42
C PRO A 74 0.65 -14.05 24.30
N GLU A 75 -0.32 -14.98 24.32
CA GLU A 75 -0.27 -16.18 25.17
C GLU A 75 0.29 -17.42 24.45
N CYS A 76 0.05 -17.54 23.14
CA CYS A 76 0.38 -18.77 22.41
C CYS A 76 0.99 -18.55 21.02
N ASP A 77 1.23 -17.29 20.64
CA ASP A 77 1.88 -16.86 19.40
C ASP A 77 1.15 -17.24 18.10
N SER A 78 -0.07 -17.78 18.19
CA SER A 78 -0.91 -18.01 17.02
C SER A 78 -1.31 -16.69 16.35
N LEU A 79 -1.35 -16.64 15.02
CA LEU A 79 -1.88 -15.50 14.29
C LEU A 79 -3.41 -15.38 14.47
N VAL A 80 -3.87 -14.21 14.92
CA VAL A 80 -5.29 -13.90 15.16
C VAL A 80 -5.72 -12.73 14.25
N PRO A 81 -6.88 -12.82 13.56
CA PRO A 81 -7.44 -11.69 12.83
C PRO A 81 -7.79 -10.55 13.80
N GLY A 82 -7.38 -9.32 13.50
CA GLY A 82 -7.61 -8.15 14.36
C GLY A 82 -9.08 -7.92 14.71
N ALA A 83 -10.00 -8.26 13.81
CA ALA A 83 -11.44 -8.07 14.01
C ALA A 83 -12.09 -9.03 15.03
N ASP A 84 -11.50 -10.22 15.28
CA ASP A 84 -12.18 -11.29 16.02
C ASP A 84 -11.99 -11.17 17.55
N GLY A 85 -10.98 -10.42 18.00
CA GLY A 85 -10.68 -10.17 19.41
C GLY A 85 -10.59 -11.43 20.30
N LEU A 86 -10.45 -12.61 19.70
CA LEU A 86 -10.47 -13.92 20.36
C LEU A 86 -9.53 -14.87 19.63
N CYS A 87 -8.54 -15.39 20.36
CA CYS A 87 -7.68 -16.44 19.85
C CYS A 87 -8.44 -17.77 19.77
N ARG A 88 -8.55 -18.34 18.58
CA ARG A 88 -9.21 -19.65 18.36
C ARG A 88 -8.37 -20.84 18.83
N VAL A 89 -7.10 -20.62 19.16
CA VAL A 89 -6.16 -21.67 19.62
C VAL A 89 -6.20 -21.82 21.13
N CYS A 90 -5.97 -20.75 21.88
CA CYS A 90 -5.92 -20.79 23.35
C CYS A 90 -7.19 -20.25 24.03
N GLY A 91 -8.10 -19.61 23.28
CA GLY A 91 -9.33 -19.04 23.82
C GLY A 91 -9.17 -17.68 24.49
N THR A 92 -7.95 -17.12 24.53
CA THR A 92 -7.70 -15.80 25.12
C THR A 92 -8.40 -14.71 24.32
N ARG A 93 -9.11 -13.84 25.02
CA ARG A 93 -9.68 -12.62 24.44
C ARG A 93 -8.57 -11.60 24.22
N ILE A 94 -8.31 -11.29 22.97
CA ILE A 94 -7.40 -10.22 22.57
C ILE A 94 -8.27 -8.98 22.47
N LEU A 95 -8.32 -8.20 23.56
CA LEU A 95 -8.92 -6.88 23.48
C LEU A 95 -8.09 -6.11 22.47
N ASP A 96 -8.76 -5.61 21.43
CA ASP A 96 -8.20 -4.66 20.49
C ASP A 96 -7.66 -3.52 21.36
N SER A 97 -6.35 -3.53 21.60
CA SER A 97 -5.67 -2.34 22.06
C SER A 97 -5.59 -1.45 20.83
N GLY A 98 -6.74 -0.93 20.40
CA GLY A 98 -6.83 0.45 19.97
C GLY A 98 -6.35 1.25 21.17
N ALA A 99 -5.02 1.25 21.34
CA ALA A 99 -4.36 1.71 22.53
C ALA A 99 -4.62 3.21 22.53
N ARG A 100 -5.70 3.60 23.20
CA ARG A 100 -5.77 4.91 23.82
C ARG A 100 -4.54 4.91 24.72
N VAL A 101 -3.47 5.53 24.23
CA VAL A 101 -2.22 5.64 24.96
C VAL A 101 -2.58 6.32 26.26
N ALA A 102 -2.62 5.53 27.34
CA ALA A 102 -2.95 6.00 28.66
C ALA A 102 -1.64 6.33 29.36
N TYR A 103 -1.50 7.58 29.77
CA TYR A 103 -0.31 8.06 30.48
C TYR A 103 -0.53 7.92 31.98
N GLY A 104 0.53 7.67 32.74
CA GLY A 104 0.46 7.65 34.20
C GLY A 104 0.68 9.06 34.77
N CYS A 105 -0.20 9.52 35.66
CA CYS A 105 0.05 10.74 36.43
C CYS A 105 1.32 10.57 37.28
N PRO A 106 2.35 11.43 37.17
CA PRO A 106 3.62 11.26 37.89
C PRO A 106 3.47 11.45 39.40
N ARG A 107 2.37 12.03 39.87
CA ARG A 107 2.12 12.23 41.30
C ARG A 107 1.40 11.06 41.96
N CYS A 108 0.40 10.47 41.31
CA CYS A 108 -0.46 9.46 41.93
C CYS A 108 -0.55 8.13 41.17
N GLY A 109 0.05 8.03 39.97
CA GLY A 109 0.05 6.82 39.15
C GLY A 109 -1.28 6.52 38.45
N ALA A 110 -2.31 7.35 38.61
CA ALA A 110 -3.58 7.17 37.92
C ALA A 110 -3.40 7.27 36.40
N GLN A 111 -4.10 6.42 35.64
CA GLN A 111 -4.11 6.49 34.19
C GLN A 111 -4.97 7.66 33.71
N VAL A 112 -4.43 8.46 32.79
CA VAL A 112 -5.09 9.61 32.16
C VAL A 112 -5.02 9.50 30.64
N GLU A 113 -5.99 10.10 29.94
CA GLU A 113 -5.97 10.17 28.47
C GLU A 113 -4.83 11.06 27.96
N ALA A 114 -4.43 10.86 26.70
CA ALA A 114 -3.32 11.58 26.06
C ALA A 114 -3.49 13.11 26.02
N ASN A 115 -4.73 13.59 26.01
CA ASN A 115 -5.08 15.01 25.99
C ASN A 115 -5.58 15.53 27.36
N ALA A 116 -5.38 14.77 28.43
CA ALA A 116 -5.76 15.22 29.76
C ALA A 116 -4.92 16.44 30.15
N VAL A 117 -5.57 17.54 30.51
CA VAL A 117 -4.91 18.77 31.01
C VAL A 117 -4.73 18.73 32.53
N ARG A 118 -5.49 17.87 33.21
CA ARG A 118 -5.49 17.76 34.67
C ARG A 118 -5.87 16.35 35.13
N CYS A 119 -5.23 15.88 36.20
CA CYS A 119 -5.60 14.67 36.92
C CYS A 119 -6.56 14.98 38.07
N ASP A 120 -7.45 14.05 38.42
CA ASP A 120 -8.35 14.15 39.58
C ASP A 120 -7.62 14.34 40.91
N CYS A 121 -6.35 13.91 40.99
CA CYS A 121 -5.51 14.17 42.15
C CYS A 121 -5.08 15.65 42.30
N GLY A 122 -5.43 16.50 41.33
CA GLY A 122 -5.26 17.95 41.35
C GLY A 122 -4.09 18.49 40.52
N VAL A 123 -3.24 17.63 39.96
CA VAL A 123 -2.05 18.03 39.16
C VAL A 123 -2.45 18.44 37.76
N TRP A 124 -1.82 19.50 37.27
CA TRP A 124 -1.94 20.00 35.89
C TRP A 124 -0.79 19.48 35.04
N PHE A 125 -1.10 19.18 33.78
CA PHE A 125 -0.12 18.83 32.76
C PHE A 125 0.06 20.06 31.87
N GLU A 126 1.27 20.62 31.83
CA GLU A 126 1.61 21.75 30.97
C GLU A 126 1.89 21.22 29.54
N ASP A 127 1.60 22.04 28.52
CA ASP A 127 1.99 21.80 27.11
C ASP A 127 3.51 21.98 26.91
#